data_AF-A0A953C420-F1
#
_entry.id   AF-A0A953C420-F1
#
_cell.length_a   1.000
_cell.length_b   1.000
_cell.length_c   1.000
_cell.angle_alpha   90.00
_cell.angle_beta   90.00
_cell.angle_gamma   90.00
#
_symmetry.space_group_name_H-M   'P 1'
#
loop_
_entity.id
_entity.type
_entity.pdbx_description
1 polymer ?
#
loop_
_entity_poly.entity_id
_entity_poly.type
_entity_poly.pdbx_seq_one_letter_code
_entity_poly.pdbx_strand_id
1 'polypeptide(L)'
;MMQLTSRFPGTAGDLVLIALSIVWVPDTVLAAGPSFDCAKVETGSIEEMICKDDQLSALDRKMTVVYDAATKKATNEHPPVLKAGQRGWIKGRNECWKSDDKRRCVEESYTLRIAELQARYRLVSFTGPVFYTCDGQPANEVVATFFQTEPPSAITERGDQTSWMVQQPAASGAKYQGQNETLWEHHGEALITWGYGAPEMRCQAKR
;
A
#
# COMPACT_ATOMS: atom_id res chain seq x y z
N MET A 1 -62.99 20.13 -58.82
CA MET A 1 -64.42 20.12 -58.42
C MET A 1 -64.98 18.74 -58.75
N MET A 2 -64.99 17.84 -57.77
CA MET A 2 -65.79 16.61 -57.62
C MET A 2 -65.19 15.91 -56.37
N GLN A 3 -65.76 15.95 -55.15
CA GLN A 3 -66.99 15.26 -54.67
C GLN A 3 -66.97 13.77 -55.08
N LEU A 4 -67.11 12.74 -54.25
CA LEU A 4 -67.79 12.53 -52.95
C LEU A 4 -67.35 11.15 -52.36
N THR A 5 -67.46 11.05 -51.02
CA THR A 5 -67.99 9.92 -50.20
C THR A 5 -67.34 8.53 -50.16
N SER A 6 -66.69 8.27 -49.02
CA SER A 6 -66.92 7.21 -48.02
C SER A 6 -67.55 5.86 -48.39
N ARG A 7 -66.90 4.78 -47.95
CA ARG A 7 -67.50 3.67 -47.21
C ARG A 7 -66.44 2.93 -46.38
N PHE A 8 -66.61 2.92 -45.06
CA PHE A 8 -66.02 1.93 -44.15
C PHE A 8 -66.88 0.67 -44.16
N PRO A 9 -66.28 -0.52 -43.97
CA PRO A 9 -66.60 -1.25 -42.76
C PRO A 9 -65.36 -1.82 -42.08
N GLY A 10 -65.35 -1.71 -40.75
CA GLY A 10 -64.28 -2.16 -39.89
C GLY A 10 -64.17 -3.69 -39.79
N THR A 11 -62.95 -4.12 -39.53
CA THR A 11 -62.64 -5.43 -38.96
C THR A 11 -61.66 -5.18 -37.82
N ALA A 12 -62.08 -5.57 -36.62
CA ALA A 12 -61.23 -5.64 -35.44
C ALA A 12 -60.04 -6.58 -35.73
N GLY A 13 -58.83 -6.10 -35.46
CA GLY A 13 -57.59 -6.84 -35.63
C GLY A 13 -56.61 -6.47 -34.53
N ASP A 14 -56.70 -7.24 -33.45
CA ASP A 14 -55.73 -7.53 -32.40
C ASP A 14 -54.46 -6.65 -32.33
N LEU A 15 -54.43 -5.77 -31.33
CA LEU A 15 -53.23 -5.14 -30.81
C LEU A 15 -52.35 -6.21 -30.12
N VAL A 16 -51.38 -6.75 -30.85
CA VAL A 16 -50.29 -7.54 -30.26
C VAL A 16 -49.36 -6.60 -29.49
N LEU A 17 -49.55 -6.53 -28.17
CA LEU A 17 -48.61 -5.90 -27.24
C LEU A 17 -47.37 -6.79 -27.11
N ILE A 18 -46.28 -6.43 -27.82
CA ILE A 18 -44.97 -7.02 -27.59
C ILE A 18 -44.43 -6.43 -26.28
N ALA A 19 -44.59 -7.17 -25.17
CA ALA A 19 -43.95 -6.85 -23.92
C ALA A 19 -42.43 -7.06 -24.06
N LEU A 20 -41.66 -5.98 -24.19
CA LEU A 20 -40.20 -6.02 -24.11
C LEU A 20 -39.81 -6.32 -22.65
N SER A 21 -39.63 -7.61 -22.35
CA SER A 21 -39.04 -8.05 -21.09
C SER A 21 -37.57 -7.63 -21.05
N ILE A 22 -37.26 -6.56 -20.32
CA ILE A 22 -35.88 -6.20 -20.00
C ILE A 22 -35.34 -7.27 -19.04
N VAL A 23 -34.60 -8.23 -19.59
CA VAL A 23 -33.86 -9.21 -18.78
C VAL A 23 -32.68 -8.48 -18.15
N TRP A 24 -32.80 -8.17 -16.87
CA TRP A 24 -31.70 -7.67 -16.06
C TRP A 24 -30.76 -8.85 -15.80
N VAL A 25 -29.66 -8.92 -16.54
CA VAL A 25 -28.56 -9.84 -16.23
C VAL A 25 -27.76 -9.16 -15.13
N PRO A 26 -27.72 -9.70 -13.89
CA PRO A 26 -26.78 -9.20 -12.91
C PRO A 26 -25.37 -9.52 -13.41
N ASP A 27 -24.60 -8.49 -13.74
CA ASP A 27 -23.15 -8.61 -13.90
C ASP A 27 -22.57 -9.04 -12.55
N THR A 28 -22.44 -10.34 -12.34
CA THR A 28 -21.60 -10.87 -11.28
C THR A 28 -20.16 -10.56 -11.67
N VAL A 29 -19.68 -9.37 -11.30
CA VAL A 29 -18.25 -9.06 -11.31
C VAL A 29 -17.60 -10.04 -10.33
N LEU A 30 -17.06 -11.14 -10.86
CA LEU A 30 -16.18 -12.02 -10.12
C LEU A 30 -15.00 -11.16 -9.66
N ALA A 31 -14.95 -10.88 -8.37
CA ALA A 31 -13.83 -10.15 -7.80
C ALA A 31 -12.54 -10.86 -8.20
N ALA A 32 -11.61 -10.12 -8.81
CA ALA A 32 -10.35 -10.69 -9.22
C ALA A 32 -9.63 -11.23 -7.98
N GLY A 33 -9.22 -12.49 -8.02
CA GLY A 33 -8.45 -13.13 -6.96
C GLY A 33 -7.04 -12.54 -6.78
N PRO A 34 -6.27 -13.01 -5.81
CA PRO A 34 -4.90 -12.59 -5.59
C PRO A 34 -3.99 -13.04 -6.74
N SER A 35 -2.71 -12.67 -6.69
CA SER A 35 -1.70 -13.05 -7.69
C SER A 35 -1.26 -14.52 -7.62
N PHE A 36 -1.81 -15.31 -6.69
CA PHE A 36 -1.57 -16.74 -6.54
C PHE A 36 -2.86 -17.56 -6.75
N ASP A 37 -2.67 -18.86 -6.97
CA ASP A 37 -3.76 -19.80 -7.29
C ASP A 37 -4.53 -20.22 -6.04
N CYS A 38 -5.74 -19.67 -5.88
CA CYS A 38 -6.63 -19.99 -4.76
C CYS A 38 -7.09 -21.45 -4.71
N ALA A 39 -6.97 -22.21 -5.80
CA ALA A 39 -7.30 -23.64 -5.77
C ALA A 39 -6.21 -24.50 -5.08
N LYS A 40 -5.04 -23.92 -4.80
CA LYS A 40 -3.88 -24.61 -4.22
C LYS A 40 -3.57 -24.20 -2.77
N VAL A 41 -4.42 -23.39 -2.16
CA VAL A 41 -4.22 -22.93 -0.78
C VAL A 41 -4.76 -23.94 0.22
N GLU A 42 -4.10 -24.03 1.37
CA GLU A 42 -4.56 -24.88 2.47
C GLU A 42 -5.80 -24.27 3.14
N THR A 43 -6.80 -25.10 3.45
CA THR A 43 -8.00 -24.67 4.17
C THR A 43 -7.64 -24.13 5.56
N GLY A 44 -8.18 -22.96 5.93
CA GLY A 44 -7.90 -22.29 7.19
C GLY A 44 -6.60 -21.47 7.21
N SER A 45 -5.85 -21.42 6.11
CA SER A 45 -4.64 -20.60 5.98
C SER A 45 -4.93 -19.10 5.84
N ILE A 46 -3.90 -18.28 6.04
CA ILE A 46 -3.95 -16.84 5.72
C ILE A 46 -4.17 -16.63 4.21
N GLU A 47 -3.60 -17.47 3.36
CA GLU A 47 -3.82 -17.44 1.91
C GLU A 47 -5.30 -17.68 1.54
N GLU A 48 -5.98 -18.62 2.19
CA GLU A 48 -7.41 -18.83 1.97
C GLU A 48 -8.23 -17.58 2.36
N MET A 49 -7.86 -16.91 3.45
CA MET A 49 -8.48 -15.64 3.84
C MET A 49 -8.26 -14.57 2.76
N ILE A 50 -7.03 -14.42 2.26
CA ILE A 50 -6.72 -13.47 1.18
C ILE A 50 -7.57 -13.76 -0.06
N CYS A 51 -7.74 -15.04 -0.43
CA CYS A 51 -8.57 -15.47 -1.55
C CYS A 51 -10.06 -15.11 -1.43
N LYS A 52 -10.59 -15.03 -0.21
CA LYS A 52 -12.01 -14.75 0.07
C LYS A 52 -12.28 -13.26 0.33
N ASP A 53 -11.24 -12.43 0.31
CA ASP A 53 -11.31 -11.03 0.69
C ASP A 53 -10.78 -10.14 -0.44
N ASP A 54 -11.69 -9.43 -1.09
CA ASP A 54 -11.40 -8.61 -2.27
C ASP A 54 -10.32 -7.55 -2.00
N GLN A 55 -10.31 -6.96 -0.80
CA GLN A 55 -9.34 -5.92 -0.43
C GLN A 55 -7.96 -6.54 -0.22
N LEU A 56 -7.87 -7.66 0.49
CA LEU A 56 -6.59 -8.36 0.69
C LEU A 56 -6.06 -8.93 -0.64
N SER A 57 -6.94 -9.43 -1.51
CA SER A 57 -6.59 -9.85 -2.87
C SER A 57 -6.04 -8.69 -3.71
N ALA A 58 -6.63 -7.51 -3.61
CA ALA A 58 -6.12 -6.31 -4.28
C ALA A 58 -4.74 -5.88 -3.75
N LEU A 59 -4.53 -5.95 -2.43
CA LEU A 59 -3.23 -5.68 -1.81
C LEU A 59 -2.16 -6.68 -2.26
N ASP A 60 -2.49 -7.96 -2.38
CA ASP A 60 -1.59 -8.98 -2.91
C ASP A 60 -1.16 -8.66 -4.34
N ARG A 61 -2.11 -8.31 -5.22
CA ARG A 61 -1.79 -7.89 -6.59
C ARG A 61 -0.91 -6.63 -6.61
N LYS A 62 -1.22 -5.63 -5.77
CA LYS A 62 -0.40 -4.41 -5.65
C LYS A 62 1.02 -4.74 -5.19
N MET A 63 1.16 -5.66 -4.25
CA MET A 63 2.48 -6.12 -3.78
C MET A 63 3.27 -6.78 -4.91
N THR A 64 2.65 -7.61 -5.75
CA THR A 64 3.32 -8.21 -6.91
C THR A 64 3.84 -7.14 -7.89
N VAL A 65 3.02 -6.13 -8.20
CA VAL A 65 3.45 -5.01 -9.07
C VAL A 65 4.66 -4.26 -8.48
N VAL A 66 4.63 -3.96 -7.17
CA VAL A 66 5.72 -3.23 -6.49
C VAL A 66 6.98 -4.10 -6.40
N TYR A 67 6.84 -5.39 -6.12
CA TYR A 67 7.97 -6.33 -6.06
C TYR A 67 8.65 -6.49 -7.43
N ASP A 68 7.88 -6.54 -8.52
CA ASP A 68 8.42 -6.58 -9.88
C ASP A 68 9.21 -5.31 -10.22
N ALA A 69 8.69 -4.14 -9.82
CA ALA A 69 9.40 -2.86 -10.00
C ALA A 69 10.68 -2.80 -9.14
N ALA A 70 10.64 -3.27 -7.90
CA ALA A 70 11.80 -3.37 -7.02
C ALA A 70 12.86 -4.33 -7.60
N THR A 71 12.44 -5.48 -8.15
CA THR A 71 13.35 -6.47 -8.76
C THR A 71 14.14 -5.88 -9.92
N LYS A 72 13.52 -5.03 -10.74
CA LYS A 72 14.21 -4.30 -11.84
C LYS A 72 15.25 -3.31 -11.34
N LYS A 73 15.09 -2.77 -10.12
CA LYS A 73 16.08 -1.87 -9.48
C LYS A 73 17.16 -2.65 -8.74
N ALA A 74 16.85 -3.85 -8.26
CA ALA A 74 17.74 -4.69 -7.46
C ALA A 74 18.76 -5.51 -8.27
N THR A 75 18.81 -5.39 -9.61
CA THR A 75 19.64 -6.24 -10.48
C THR A 75 21.12 -6.26 -10.09
N ASN A 76 21.65 -5.16 -9.56
CA ASN A 76 23.04 -5.03 -9.13
C ASN A 76 23.18 -4.94 -7.58
N GLU A 77 22.14 -5.30 -6.83
CA GLU A 77 22.17 -5.27 -5.37
C GLU A 77 23.09 -6.37 -4.82
N HIS A 78 24.09 -5.98 -4.02
CA HIS A 78 25.05 -6.90 -3.41
C HIS A 78 25.13 -6.65 -1.90
N PRO A 79 24.75 -7.64 -1.05
CA PRO A 79 24.18 -8.94 -1.41
C PRO A 79 22.74 -8.83 -1.97
N PRO A 80 22.26 -9.81 -2.76
CA PRO A 80 20.91 -9.79 -3.37
C PRO A 80 19.82 -10.11 -2.34
N VAL A 81 19.52 -9.16 -1.46
CA VAL A 81 18.67 -9.37 -0.28
C VAL A 81 17.17 -9.32 -0.59
N LEU A 82 16.73 -8.65 -1.67
CA LEU A 82 15.31 -8.47 -1.98
C LEU A 82 14.51 -9.78 -1.98
N LYS A 83 15.00 -10.78 -2.72
CA LYS A 83 14.30 -12.07 -2.87
C LYS A 83 14.21 -12.83 -1.56
N ALA A 84 15.30 -12.83 -0.77
CA ALA A 84 15.31 -13.48 0.53
C ALA A 84 14.37 -12.75 1.52
N GLY A 85 14.41 -11.42 1.51
CA GLY A 85 13.53 -10.57 2.32
C GLY A 85 12.06 -10.78 1.99
N GLN A 86 11.70 -10.85 0.70
CA GLN A 86 10.31 -11.10 0.30
C GLN A 86 9.80 -12.46 0.76
N ARG A 87 10.62 -13.51 0.65
CA ARG A 87 10.28 -14.84 1.19
C ARG A 87 10.11 -14.83 2.71
N GLY A 88 10.97 -14.11 3.41
CA GLY A 88 10.86 -13.91 4.86
C GLY A 88 9.58 -13.17 5.24
N TRP A 89 9.25 -12.11 4.51
CA TRP A 89 8.03 -11.34 4.71
C TRP A 89 6.76 -12.18 4.49
N ILE A 90 6.67 -13.01 3.44
CA ILE A 90 5.51 -13.90 3.22
C ILE A 90 5.28 -14.81 4.44
N LYS A 91 6.35 -15.38 4.99
CA LYS A 91 6.26 -16.19 6.22
C LYS A 91 5.76 -15.35 7.39
N GLY A 92 6.31 -14.15 7.57
CA GLY A 92 5.89 -13.21 8.62
C GLY A 92 4.41 -12.80 8.50
N ARG A 93 3.92 -12.49 7.29
CA ARG A 93 2.49 -12.24 7.03
C ARG A 93 1.63 -13.43 7.45
N ASN A 94 2.09 -14.65 7.18
CA ASN A 94 1.32 -15.83 7.54
C ASN A 94 1.24 -16.05 9.05
N GLU A 95 2.18 -15.55 9.85
CA GLU A 95 2.11 -15.56 11.32
C GLU A 95 0.93 -14.74 11.87
N CYS A 96 0.22 -13.96 11.04
CA CYS A 96 -1.04 -13.33 11.40
C CYS A 96 -2.12 -14.32 11.87
N TRP A 97 -1.95 -15.63 11.66
CA TRP A 97 -2.82 -16.65 12.25
C TRP A 97 -2.88 -16.57 13.79
N LYS A 98 -1.83 -16.00 14.43
CA LYS A 98 -1.72 -15.79 15.87
C LYS A 98 -2.39 -14.50 16.37
N SER A 99 -2.78 -13.60 15.46
CA SER A 99 -3.43 -12.34 15.81
C SER A 99 -4.89 -12.56 16.20
N ASP A 100 -5.38 -11.79 17.17
CA ASP A 100 -6.80 -11.72 17.51
C ASP A 100 -7.61 -11.17 16.31
N ASP A 101 -7.08 -10.14 15.65
CA ASP A 101 -7.60 -9.62 14.37
C ASP A 101 -6.67 -10.02 13.23
N LYS A 102 -6.96 -11.17 12.63
CA LYS A 102 -6.18 -11.75 11.54
C LYS A 102 -6.26 -10.91 10.27
N ARG A 103 -7.45 -10.41 9.92
CA ARG A 103 -7.67 -9.62 8.70
C ARG A 103 -6.83 -8.35 8.75
N ARG A 104 -6.94 -7.60 9.85
CA ARG A 104 -6.18 -6.35 10.06
C ARG A 104 -4.68 -6.60 10.06
N CYS A 105 -4.21 -7.67 10.70
CA CYS A 105 -2.79 -8.03 10.68
C CYS A 105 -2.27 -8.24 9.24
N VAL A 106 -3.04 -8.94 8.40
CA VAL A 106 -2.66 -9.18 7.00
C VAL A 106 -2.66 -7.89 6.19
N GLU A 107 -3.69 -7.06 6.35
CA GLU A 107 -3.80 -5.74 5.71
C GLU A 107 -2.61 -4.83 6.06
N GLU A 108 -2.28 -4.70 7.34
CA GLU A 108 -1.14 -3.92 7.82
C GLU A 108 0.18 -4.50 7.28
N SER A 109 0.34 -5.83 7.26
CA SER A 109 1.54 -6.48 6.72
C SER A 109 1.78 -6.16 5.25
N TYR A 110 0.73 -6.17 4.41
CA TYR A 110 0.84 -5.75 3.01
C TYR A 110 1.16 -4.27 2.90
N THR A 111 0.41 -3.44 3.60
CA THR A 111 0.52 -1.98 3.50
C THR A 111 1.93 -1.52 3.85
N LEU A 112 2.48 -2.00 4.96
CA LEU A 112 3.83 -1.67 5.40
C LEU A 112 4.89 -2.18 4.43
N ARG A 113 4.76 -3.41 3.93
CA ARG A 113 5.75 -3.97 2.99
C ARG A 113 5.75 -3.25 1.64
N ILE A 114 4.58 -2.88 1.15
CA ILE A 114 4.43 -2.08 -0.07
C ILE A 114 5.14 -0.73 0.10
N ALA A 115 4.87 -0.03 1.20
CA ALA A 115 5.51 1.24 1.51
C ALA A 115 7.04 1.10 1.66
N GLU A 116 7.51 0.07 2.37
CA GLU A 116 8.94 -0.23 2.55
C GLU A 116 9.64 -0.41 1.21
N LEU A 117 9.10 -1.27 0.32
CA LEU A 117 9.70 -1.53 -0.98
C LEU A 117 9.63 -0.31 -1.90
N GLN A 118 8.53 0.45 -1.85
CA GLN A 118 8.44 1.71 -2.57
C GLN A 118 9.51 2.72 -2.14
N ALA A 119 9.77 2.84 -0.84
CA ALA A 119 10.80 3.73 -0.32
C ALA A 119 12.22 3.23 -0.65
N ARG A 120 12.53 1.99 -0.27
CA ARG A 120 13.88 1.39 -0.43
C ARG A 120 14.34 1.39 -1.88
N TYR A 121 13.44 1.11 -2.82
CA TYR A 121 13.74 1.07 -4.25
C TYR A 121 13.37 2.36 -5.00
N ARG A 122 13.02 3.44 -4.27
CA ARG A 122 12.68 4.77 -4.80
C ARG A 122 11.65 4.71 -5.94
N LEU A 123 10.56 3.98 -5.71
CA LEU A 123 9.48 3.73 -6.68
C LEU A 123 8.35 4.76 -6.60
N VAL A 124 8.47 5.74 -5.70
CA VAL A 124 7.55 6.87 -5.52
C VAL A 124 8.35 8.16 -5.38
N SER A 125 7.66 9.30 -5.50
CA SER A 125 8.25 10.61 -5.26
C SER A 125 8.79 10.73 -3.84
N PHE A 126 9.90 11.43 -3.68
CA PHE A 126 10.55 11.65 -2.40
C PHE A 126 11.14 13.06 -2.29
N THR A 127 11.33 13.51 -1.05
CA THR A 127 11.95 14.80 -0.70
C THR A 127 13.18 14.55 0.17
N GLY A 128 14.29 15.23 -0.14
CA GLY A 128 15.57 15.09 0.54
C GLY A 128 16.71 14.67 -0.40
N PRO A 129 17.87 14.24 0.14
CA PRO A 129 18.13 14.07 1.57
C PRO A 129 18.15 15.38 2.35
N VAL A 130 17.52 15.39 3.52
CA VAL A 130 17.67 16.46 4.53
C VAL A 130 18.76 16.02 5.50
N PHE A 131 19.80 16.84 5.62
CA PHE A 131 20.92 16.58 6.54
C PHE A 131 20.67 17.30 7.85
N TYR A 132 20.70 16.58 8.96
CA TYR A 132 20.53 17.13 10.29
C TYR A 132 21.85 17.07 11.06
N THR A 133 22.21 18.17 11.73
CA THR A 133 23.30 18.18 12.72
C THR A 133 22.69 18.09 14.11
N CYS A 134 23.03 17.05 14.86
CA CYS A 134 22.47 16.82 16.19
C CYS A 134 23.43 17.26 17.31
N ASP A 135 22.87 17.87 18.35
CA ASP A 135 23.56 18.34 19.56
C ASP A 135 24.77 19.26 19.28
N GLY A 136 24.71 19.99 18.15
CA GLY A 136 25.77 20.88 17.70
C GLY A 136 27.06 20.17 17.24
N GLN A 137 27.04 18.84 17.07
CA GLN A 137 28.21 18.05 16.71
C GLN A 137 28.09 17.52 15.28
N PRO A 138 28.98 17.91 14.34
CA PRO A 138 28.94 17.43 12.96
C PRO A 138 29.07 15.91 12.82
N ALA A 139 29.71 15.24 13.78
CA ALA A 139 29.82 13.78 13.81
C ALA A 139 28.49 13.08 14.14
N ASN A 140 27.54 13.78 14.77
CA ASN A 140 26.19 13.29 15.02
C ASN A 140 25.25 13.75 13.91
N GLU A 141 25.59 13.38 12.67
CA GLU A 141 24.74 13.65 11.51
C GLU A 141 23.67 12.56 11.36
N VAL A 142 22.45 12.99 11.06
CA VAL A 142 21.36 12.12 10.61
C VAL A 142 20.88 12.61 9.27
N VAL A 143 20.75 11.70 8.30
CA VAL A 143 20.27 12.01 6.96
C VAL A 143 18.89 11.40 6.78
N ALA A 144 17.89 12.18 6.38
CA ALA A 144 16.53 11.69 6.17
C ALA A 144 16.06 11.94 4.74
N THR A 145 15.48 10.92 4.11
CA THR A 145 14.73 11.04 2.85
C THR A 145 13.29 10.65 3.10
N PHE A 146 12.34 11.52 2.75
CA PHE A 146 10.91 11.34 2.99
C PHE A 146 10.20 10.90 1.71
N PHE A 147 9.36 9.89 1.78
CA PHE A 147 8.71 9.25 0.64
C PHE A 147 7.20 9.40 0.69
N GLN A 148 6.60 9.68 -0.46
CA GLN A 148 5.13 9.73 -0.64
C GLN A 148 4.53 8.33 -0.76
N THR A 149 4.83 7.46 0.20
CA THR A 149 4.20 6.14 0.36
C THR A 149 2.89 6.25 1.13
N GLU A 150 2.15 5.16 1.23
CA GLU A 150 0.94 5.07 2.04
C GLU A 150 1.06 3.90 3.03
N PRO A 151 1.22 4.17 4.34
CA PRO A 151 1.41 5.49 4.96
C PRO A 151 2.72 6.18 4.53
N PRO A 152 2.84 7.51 4.67
CA PRO A 152 4.09 8.22 4.38
C PRO A 152 5.24 7.65 5.21
N SER A 153 6.43 7.57 4.61
CA SER A 153 7.58 6.95 5.25
C SER A 153 8.85 7.76 5.06
N ALA A 154 9.87 7.44 5.84
CA ALA A 154 11.19 8.00 5.72
C ALA A 154 12.24 6.89 5.77
N ILE A 155 13.32 7.07 5.02
CA ILE A 155 14.57 6.34 5.25
C ILE A 155 15.52 7.31 5.92
N THR A 156 15.94 6.96 7.13
CA THR A 156 16.88 7.73 7.92
C THR A 156 18.18 6.96 8.09
N GLU A 157 19.31 7.64 7.96
CA GLU A 157 20.65 7.08 8.04
C GLU A 157 21.47 7.83 9.10
N ARG A 158 22.21 7.08 9.92
CA ARG A 158 23.17 7.61 10.91
C ARG A 158 24.40 6.71 10.93
N GLY A 159 25.52 7.22 10.44
CA GLY A 159 26.70 6.39 10.17
C GLY A 159 26.34 5.26 9.20
N ASP A 160 26.71 4.01 9.54
CA ASP A 160 26.41 2.83 8.72
C ASP A 160 25.01 2.23 8.98
N GLN A 161 24.22 2.83 9.87
CA GLN A 161 22.90 2.32 10.23
C GLN A 161 21.81 3.03 9.43
N THR A 162 20.85 2.23 8.94
CA THR A 162 19.67 2.71 8.22
C THR A 162 18.42 2.25 8.96
N SER A 163 17.46 3.15 9.15
CA SER A 163 16.13 2.85 9.67
C SER A 163 15.07 3.29 8.67
N TRP A 164 14.13 2.39 8.37
CA TRP A 164 12.90 2.75 7.66
C TRP A 164 11.83 3.07 8.71
N MET A 165 11.26 4.26 8.60
CA MET A 165 10.32 4.80 9.58
C MET A 165 8.99 5.13 8.90
N VAL A 166 7.90 4.93 9.62
CA VAL A 166 6.54 5.23 9.14
C VAL A 166 5.98 6.40 9.91
N GLN A 167 5.29 7.31 9.21
CA GLN A 167 4.66 8.46 9.83
C GLN A 167 3.59 8.02 10.82
N GLN A 168 3.61 8.62 12.01
CA GLN A 168 2.64 8.42 13.09
C GLN A 168 1.76 9.66 13.25
N PRO A 169 0.52 9.51 13.75
CA PRO A 169 -0.29 10.64 14.18
C PRO A 169 0.45 11.50 15.20
N ALA A 170 0.48 12.82 15.00
CA ALA A 170 1.11 13.78 15.89
C ALA A 170 0.27 15.08 15.97
N ALA A 171 0.30 15.74 17.14
CA ALA A 171 -0.46 16.98 17.36
C ALA A 171 0.14 18.19 16.61
N SER A 172 1.43 18.16 16.31
CA SER A 172 2.15 19.15 15.52
C SER A 172 3.38 18.53 14.87
N GLY A 173 3.82 19.11 13.75
CA GLY A 173 4.95 18.59 12.99
C GLY A 173 4.70 17.21 12.37
N ALA A 174 5.77 16.57 11.91
CA ALA A 174 5.71 15.23 11.32
C ALA A 174 6.55 14.26 12.15
N LYS A 175 5.90 13.29 12.79
CA LYS A 175 6.56 12.23 13.56
C LYS A 175 6.66 10.96 12.72
N TYR A 176 7.85 10.39 12.64
CA TYR A 176 8.16 9.12 12.01
C TYR A 176 8.75 8.16 13.04
N GLN A 177 8.34 6.90 12.97
CA GLN A 177 8.71 5.85 13.91
C GLN A 177 9.27 4.64 13.16
N GLY A 178 10.51 4.27 13.46
CA GLY A 178 11.13 3.01 13.07
C GLY A 178 10.97 1.96 14.18
N GLN A 179 11.79 0.90 14.13
CA GLN A 179 11.72 -0.16 15.13
C GLN A 179 12.15 0.33 16.52
N ASN A 180 13.27 1.04 16.60
CA ASN A 180 13.78 1.62 17.85
C ASN A 180 14.19 3.09 17.70
N GLU A 181 13.88 3.71 16.56
CA GLU A 181 14.27 5.06 16.23
C GLU A 181 13.03 5.94 16.03
N THR A 182 13.16 7.22 16.37
CA THR A 182 12.12 8.22 16.13
C THR A 182 12.71 9.45 15.50
N LEU A 183 11.97 10.07 14.58
CA LEU A 183 12.26 11.39 14.05
C LEU A 183 10.98 12.22 14.17
N TRP A 184 11.04 13.31 14.92
CA TRP A 184 9.94 14.27 15.01
C TRP A 184 10.39 15.62 14.49
N GLU A 185 9.97 15.97 13.27
CA GLU A 185 10.35 17.19 12.57
C GLU A 185 9.31 18.30 12.79
N HIS A 186 9.81 19.52 13.00
CA HIS A 186 9.01 20.73 13.07
C HIS A 186 9.82 21.97 12.66
N HIS A 187 9.52 22.54 11.49
CA HIS A 187 10.10 23.78 10.97
C HIS A 187 11.63 23.79 10.85
N GLY A 188 12.22 22.68 10.39
CA GLY A 188 13.67 22.58 10.20
C GLY A 188 14.44 22.21 11.47
N GLU A 189 13.76 22.03 12.59
CA GLU A 189 14.29 21.36 13.78
C GLU A 189 13.75 19.92 13.85
N ALA A 190 14.50 19.01 14.45
CA ALA A 190 14.04 17.64 14.70
C ALA A 190 14.49 17.13 16.06
N LEU A 191 13.62 16.36 16.72
CA LEU A 191 13.96 15.53 17.87
C LEU A 191 14.16 14.09 17.38
N ILE A 192 15.36 13.55 17.58
CA ILE A 192 15.73 12.23 17.05
C ILE A 192 16.23 11.33 18.17
N THR A 193 15.63 10.16 18.30
CA THR A 193 16.12 9.08 19.16
C THR A 193 16.61 7.94 18.28
N TRP A 194 17.79 7.41 18.57
CA TRP A 194 18.41 6.37 17.75
C TRP A 194 18.77 5.14 18.59
N GLY A 195 17.83 4.20 18.70
CA GLY A 195 17.96 2.96 19.45
C GLY A 195 17.15 2.92 20.74
N TYR A 196 16.96 1.72 21.27
CA TYR A 196 16.13 1.49 22.46
C TYR A 196 16.75 2.13 23.70
N GLY A 197 15.99 3.03 24.35
CA GLY A 197 16.44 3.74 25.54
C GLY A 197 17.57 4.76 25.30
N ALA A 198 17.90 5.06 24.03
CA ALA A 198 18.88 6.07 23.70
C ALA A 198 18.37 7.48 24.10
N PRO A 199 19.28 8.41 24.47
CA PRO A 199 18.89 9.79 24.71
C PRO A 199 18.37 10.44 23.42
N GLU A 200 17.37 11.31 23.57
CA GLU A 200 16.88 12.16 22.49
C GLU A 200 17.93 13.20 22.12
N MET A 201 18.20 13.35 20.83
CA MET A 201 19.11 14.32 20.26
C MET A 201 18.33 15.51 19.67
N ARG A 202 18.83 16.73 19.87
CA ARG A 202 18.26 17.94 19.28
C ARG A 202 18.98 18.26 17.99
N CYS A 203 18.26 18.21 16.88
CA CYS A 203 18.85 18.26 15.56
C CYS A 203 18.34 19.45 14.75
N GLN A 204 19.22 20.03 13.94
CA GLN A 204 18.93 21.18 13.09
C GLN A 204 19.21 20.82 11.63
N ALA A 205 18.24 21.07 10.75
CA ALA A 205 18.40 20.86 9.33
C ALA A 205 19.47 21.82 8.78
N LYS A 206 20.43 21.28 8.04
CA LYS A 206 21.40 22.07 7.28
C LYS A 206 20.65 22.79 6.16
N ARG A 207 20.94 24.08 6.01
CA ARG A 207 20.42 24.91 4.92
C ARG A 207 21.16 24.64 3.63
#